data_AF-Q9PRG5-F1
#
_entry.id   AF-Q9PRG5-F1
#
_cell.length_a   1.000
_cell.length_b   1.000
_cell.length_c   1.000
_cell.angle_alpha   90.00
_cell.angle_beta   90.00
_cell.angle_gamma   90.00
#
_symmetry.space_group_name_H-M   'P 1'
#
loop_
_entity.id
_entity.type
_entity.pdbx_description
1 polymer ?
#
loop_
_entity_poly.entity_id
_entity_poly.type
_entity_poly.pdbx_seq_one_letter_code
_entity_poly.pdbx_strand_id
1 'polypeptide(L)' 'FAKWRCVLKITSTTPSNLAIMENANVLARYASICQM' A
#
# COMPACT_ATOMS: atom_id res chain seq x y z
N PHE A 1 17.43 4.41 -2.42
CA PHE A 1 16.73 3.11 -2.38
C PHE A 1 15.71 3.15 -1.27
N ALA A 2 14.44 2.94 -1.61
CA ALA A 2 13.32 3.19 -0.72
C ALA A 2 12.42 1.94 -0.77
N LYS A 3 12.20 1.28 0.37
CA LYS A 3 11.43 0.03 0.45
C LYS A 3 10.26 0.20 1.41
N TRP A 4 9.06 0.33 0.83
CA TRP A 4 7.82 0.26 1.60
C TRP A 4 7.23 -1.14 1.49
N ARG A 5 6.78 -1.71 2.62
CA ARG A 5 6.14 -3.04 2.66
C ARG A 5 4.81 -2.89 3.38
N CYS A 6 3.69 -3.02 2.66
CA CYS A 6 2.41 -3.18 3.33
C CYS A 6 2.10 -4.66 3.58
N VAL A 7 1.66 -4.97 4.79
CA VAL A 7 1.23 -6.30 5.22
C VAL A 7 -0.29 -6.38 5.10
N LEU A 8 -0.78 -6.91 3.99
CA LEU A 8 -2.18 -7.28 3.84
C LEU A 8 -2.41 -8.65 4.51
N LYS A 9 -3.25 -8.69 5.54
CA LYS A 9 -3.70 -9.96 6.12
C LYS A 9 -4.73 -10.58 5.17
N ILE A 10 -4.43 -11.77 4.66
CA ILE A 10 -5.33 -12.54 3.81
C ILE A 10 -6.20 -13.41 4.72
N THR A 11 -7.49 -13.10 4.80
CA THR A 11 -8.50 -13.94 5.46
C THR A 11 -9.74 -14.01 4.56
N SER A 12 -10.76 -14.80 4.92
CA SER A 12 -11.98 -14.97 4.10
C SER A 12 -12.70 -13.65 3.74
N THR A 13 -12.52 -12.60 4.55
CA THR A 13 -13.17 -11.28 4.39
C THR A 13 -12.18 -10.11 4.28
N THR A 14 -10.87 -10.39 4.29
CA THR A 14 -9.82 -9.37 4.13
C THR A 14 -8.76 -9.84 3.12
N PRO A 15 -8.19 -8.95 2.30
CA PRO A 15 -8.20 -7.50 2.47
C PRO A 15 -9.52 -6.85 2.04
N SER A 16 -9.98 -5.90 2.85
CA SER A 16 -11.12 -5.06 2.47
C SER A 16 -10.72 -4.17 1.30
N ASN A 17 -11.66 -3.81 0.44
CA ASN A 17 -11.39 -2.91 -0.69
C ASN A 17 -10.78 -1.58 -0.21
N LEU A 18 -11.20 -1.10 0.97
CA LEU A 18 -10.62 0.07 1.63
C LEU A 18 -9.12 -0.12 1.94
N ALA A 19 -8.73 -1.27 2.49
CA ALA A 19 -7.33 -1.56 2.80
C ALA A 19 -6.45 -1.65 1.53
N ILE A 20 -7.01 -2.09 0.40
CA ILE A 20 -6.29 -2.11 -0.89
C ILE A 20 -6.08 -0.68 -1.40
N MET A 21 -7.15 0.12 -1.42
CA MET A 21 -7.12 1.51 -1.88
C MET A 21 -6.16 2.37 -1.05
N GLU A 22 -6.19 2.23 0.26
CA GLU A 22 -5.33 3.01 1.16
C GLU A 22 -3.85 2.65 0.97
N ASN A 23 -3.54 1.38 0.75
CA ASN A 23 -2.18 0.95 0.44
C ASN A 23 -1.68 1.40 -0.92
N ALA A 24 -2.54 1.37 -1.94
CA ALA A 24 -2.20 1.91 -3.25
C ALA A 24 -1.87 3.42 -3.17
N ASN A 25 -2.67 4.19 -2.43
CA ASN A 25 -2.44 5.62 -2.23
C ASN A 25 -1.12 5.91 -1.50
N VAL A 26 -0.82 5.16 -0.43
CA VAL A 26 0.43 5.32 0.33
C VAL A 26 1.64 4.98 -0.53
N LEU A 27 1.58 3.89 -1.30
CA LEU A 27 2.64 3.50 -2.22
C LEU A 27 2.85 4.52 -3.34
N ALA A 28 1.78 5.03 -3.94
CA ALA A 28 1.86 6.06 -4.97
C ALA A 28 2.50 7.34 -4.44
N ARG A 29 2.10 7.79 -3.25
CA ARG A 29 2.69 8.98 -2.61
C ARG A 29 4.17 8.78 -2.28
N TYR A 30 4.52 7.60 -1.76
CA TYR A 30 5.90 7.25 -1.47
C TYR A 30 6.76 7.20 -2.74
N ALA A 31 6.25 6.59 -3.82
CA ALA A 31 6.92 6.55 -5.12
C ALA A 31 7.15 7.95 -5.68
N SER A 32 6.14 8.83 -5.64
CA SER A 32 6.29 10.22 -6.10
C SER A 32 7.35 11.00 -5.32
N ILE A 33 7.49 10.77 -4.01
CA ILE A 33 8.52 11.41 -3.18
C ILE A 33 9.91 10.84 -3.49
N CYS A 34 10.03 9.53 -3.70
CA CYS A 34 11.32 8.89 -3.93
C CYS A 34 11.84 9.00 -5.37
N GLN A 35 11.01 9.42 -6.33
CA GLN A 35 11.40 9.70 -7.72
C GLN A 35 11.67 11.18 -8.00
N MET A 36 11.45 12.08 -7.02
CA MET A 36 11.82 13.49 -7.07
C MET A 36 13.26 13.73 -6.62
#